data_AF-A0A7L9BZQ1-F1
#
_entry.id   AF-A0A7L9BZQ1-F1
#
_cell.length_a   1.000
_cell.length_b   1.000
_cell.length_c   1.000
_cell.angle_alpha   90.00
_cell.angle_beta   90.00
_cell.angle_gamma   90.00
#
_symmetry.space_group_name_H-M   'P 1'
#
loop_
_entity.id
_entity.type
_entity.pdbx_description
1 polymer ?
#
loop_
_entity_poly.entity_id
_entity_poly.type
_entity_poly.pdbx_seq_one_letter_code
_entity_poly.pdbx_strand_id
1 'polypeptide(L)' 'MNALLATLFVHPLSITGIGRIAMLAPLCLSVALVYKTIRCERLSEIPKASVVLWVTILACMMLIGAGLLVVSNVLA' A
#
# COMPACT_ATOMS: atom_id res chain seq x y z
N MET A 1 -28.29 -9.08 -13.03
CA MET A 1 -27.20 -8.73 -12.09
C MET A 1 -26.43 -10.02 -11.84
N ASN A 2 -25.19 -10.14 -12.33
CA ASN A 2 -24.48 -11.43 -12.39
C ASN A 2 -24.26 -12.00 -10.98
N ALA A 3 -24.67 -13.25 -10.73
CA ALA A 3 -24.53 -13.94 -9.44
C ALA A 3 -23.07 -13.96 -8.93
N LEU A 4 -22.11 -13.90 -9.85
CA LEU A 4 -20.67 -13.79 -9.56
C LEU A 4 -20.29 -12.48 -8.87
N LEU A 5 -20.90 -11.35 -9.25
CA LEU A 5 -20.67 -10.06 -8.55
C LEU A 5 -21.25 -10.11 -7.14
N ALA A 6 -22.48 -10.61 -6.98
CA ALA A 6 -23.13 -10.71 -5.68
C ALA A 6 -22.31 -11.59 -4.72
N THR A 7 -21.73 -12.68 -5.22
CA THR A 7 -20.85 -13.57 -4.44
C THR A 7 -19.58 -12.84 -3.99
N LEU A 8 -18.99 -11.96 -4.80
CA LEU A 8 -17.80 -11.19 -4.43
C LEU A 8 -18.05 -10.19 -3.29
N PHE A 9 -19.27 -9.64 -3.21
CA PHE A 9 -19.67 -8.73 -2.14
C PHE A 9 -20.00 -9.45 -0.83
N VAL A 10 -20.42 -10.72 -0.90
CA VAL A 10 -20.75 -11.54 0.28
C VAL A 10 -19.53 -12.33 0.78
N HIS A 11 -18.67 -12.79 -0.13
CA HIS A 11 -17.43 -13.49 0.18
C HIS A 11 -16.23 -12.64 -0.23
N PRO A 12 -15.58 -11.95 0.72
CA PRO A 12 -14.41 -11.16 0.40
C PRO A 12 -13.31 -12.06 -0.15
N LEU A 13 -12.75 -11.69 -1.29
CA LEU A 13 -11.58 -12.35 -1.85
C LEU A 13 -10.41 -12.23 -0.86
N SER A 14 -10.00 -13.35 -0.30
CA SER A 14 -8.85 -13.46 0.59
C SER A 14 -7.55 -13.33 -0.21
N ILE A 15 -7.17 -12.09 -0.51
CA ILE A 15 -5.88 -11.79 -1.16
C ILE A 15 -4.77 -12.01 -0.14
N THR A 16 -4.15 -13.19 -0.19
CA THR A 16 -3.10 -13.60 0.75
C THR A 16 -1.71 -13.56 0.10
N GLY A 17 -0.68 -13.42 0.93
CA GLY A 17 0.73 -13.49 0.52
C GLY A 17 1.18 -12.40 -0.47
N ILE A 18 1.92 -12.81 -1.50
CA ILE A 18 2.57 -11.93 -2.49
C ILE A 18 1.54 -11.14 -3.31
N GLY A 19 0.36 -11.72 -3.58
CA GLY A 19 -0.72 -11.04 -4.31
C GLY A 19 -1.20 -9.75 -3.62
N ARG A 20 -1.13 -9.70 -2.29
CA ARG A 20 -1.51 -8.51 -1.51
C ARG A 20 -0.52 -7.38 -1.72
N ILE A 21 0.78 -7.70 -1.71
CA ILE A 21 1.85 -6.71 -1.92
C ILE A 21 1.83 -6.24 -3.38
N ALA A 22 1.62 -7.16 -4.33
CA ALA A 22 1.55 -6.83 -5.75
C ALA A 22 0.36 -5.91 -6.10
N MET A 23 -0.76 -5.96 -5.36
CA MET A 23 -1.84 -4.98 -5.51
C MET A 23 -1.55 -3.65 -4.78
N LEU A 24 -1.01 -3.70 -3.57
CA LEU A 24 -0.75 -2.51 -2.75
C LEU A 24 0.40 -1.65 -3.29
N ALA A 25 1.46 -2.29 -3.79
CA ALA A 25 2.65 -1.63 -4.32
C ALA A 25 2.33 -0.61 -5.44
N PRO A 26 1.66 -0.97 -6.55
CA PRO A 26 1.34 -0.03 -7.62
C PRO A 26 0.34 1.05 -7.19
N LEU A 27 -0.61 0.72 -6.30
CA LEU A 27 -1.53 1.71 -5.73
C LEU A 27 -0.78 2.78 -4.93
N CYS A 28 0.15 2.34 -4.08
CA CYS A 28 0.97 3.23 -3.27
C CYS A 28 1.90 4.09 -4.14
N LEU A 29 2.44 3.51 -5.22
CA LEU A 29 3.28 4.23 -6.18
C LEU A 29 2.49 5.34 -6.88
N SER A 30 1.26 5.05 -7.30
CA SER A 30 0.37 6.06 -7.90
C SER A 30 0.11 7.24 -6.95
N VAL A 31 -0.16 6.98 -5.67
CA VAL A 31 -0.36 8.05 -4.67
C VAL A 31 0.92 8.86 -4.46
N ALA A 32 2.07 8.19 -4.35
CA ALA A 32 3.36 8.86 -4.19
C ALA A 32 3.68 9.77 -5.38
N LEU A 33 3.38 9.30 -6.60
CA LEU A 33 3.61 10.03 -7.84
C LEU A 33 2.70 11.26 -7.93
N VAL A 34 1.40 11.11 -7.71
CA VAL A 34 0.43 12.24 -7.72
C VAL A 34 0.76 13.26 -6.63
N TYR A 35 1.12 12.81 -5.44
CA TYR A 35 1.50 13.71 -4.36
C TYR A 35 2.74 14.54 -4.71
N LYS A 36 3.76 13.90 -5.29
CA LYS A 36 5.02 14.56 -5.61
C LYS A 36 4.92 15.45 -6.85
N THR A 37 4.07 15.12 -7.82
CA THR A 37 3.85 15.96 -9.01
C THR A 37 3.16 17.28 -8.67
N ILE A 38 2.27 17.31 -7.67
CA ILE A 38 1.59 18.55 -7.24
C ILE A 38 2.53 19.45 -6.42
N ARG A 39 3.49 18.86 -5.70
CA ARG A 39 4.26 19.56 -4.66
C ARG A 39 5.70 19.93 -5.07
N CYS A 40 6.21 19.46 -6.20
CA CYS A 40 7.59 19.72 -6.62
C CYS A 40 7.70 20.85 -7.64
N GLU A 41 8.57 21.83 -7.37
CA GLU A 41 8.91 22.93 -8.29
C GLU A 41 9.83 22.48 -9.44
N ARG A 42 10.67 21.46 -9.20
CA ARG A 42 11.62 20.92 -10.19
C ARG A 42 11.16 19.56 -10.72
N LEU A 43 10.76 19.54 -11.99
CA LEU A 43 10.26 18.35 -12.69
C LEU A 43 11.24 17.16 -12.73
N SER A 44 12.54 17.43 -12.76
CA SER A 44 13.58 16.40 -12.84
C SER A 44 13.75 15.57 -11.56
N GLU A 45 13.29 16.08 -10.41
CA GLU A 45 13.43 15.39 -9.12
C GLU A 45 12.23 14.52 -8.77
N ILE A 46 11.13 14.66 -9.52
CA ILE A 46 9.87 13.94 -9.31
C ILE A 46 10.06 12.42 -9.29
N PRO A 47 10.81 11.77 -10.22
CA PRO A 47 10.90 10.31 -10.25
C PRO A 47 11.60 9.76 -9.00
N LYS A 48 12.75 10.36 -8.63
CA LYS A 48 13.53 9.95 -7.45
C LYS A 48 12.73 10.17 -6.18
N ALA A 49 12.13 11.34 -6.03
CA ALA A 49 11.38 11.68 -4.82
C ALA A 49 10.10 10.85 -4.68
N SER A 50 9.44 10.46 -5.77
CA SER A 50 8.27 9.57 -5.74
C SER A 50 8.64 8.15 -5.32
N VAL A 51 9.76 7.60 -5.82
CA VAL A 51 10.25 6.27 -5.41
C VAL A 51 10.64 6.27 -3.93
N VAL A 52 11.33 7.31 -3.46
CA VAL A 52 11.68 7.44 -2.03
C VAL A 52 10.41 7.48 -1.17
N LEU A 53 9.41 8.27 -1.56
CA LEU A 53 8.16 8.36 -0.82
C LEU A 53 7.43 7.00 -0.79
N TRP A 54 7.39 6.31 -1.94
CA TRP A 54 6.78 4.99 -2.08
C TRP A 54 7.42 3.96 -1.14
N VAL A 55 8.76 3.86 -1.15
CA VAL A 55 9.51 2.97 -0.25
C VAL A 55 9.25 3.35 1.22
N THR A 56 9.23 4.65 1.54
CA THR A 56 8.97 5.13 2.90
C THR A 56 7.59 4.70 3.41
N ILE A 57 6.55 4.82 2.57
CA ILE A 57 5.18 4.41 2.95
C ILE A 57 5.14 2.89 3.21
N LEU A 58 5.71 2.09 2.31
CA LEU A 58 5.75 0.63 2.49
C LEU A 58 6.52 0.22 3.75
N ALA A 59 7.67 0.85 4.00
CA ALA A 59 8.48 0.59 5.19
C ALA A 59 7.70 0.93 6.47
N CYS A 60 7.09 2.12 6.55
CA CYS A 60 6.25 2.51 7.69
C CYS A 60 5.09 1.54 7.91
N MET A 61 4.37 1.14 6.86
CA MET A 61 3.26 0.20 6.99
C MET A 61 3.72 -1.16 7.54
N MET A 62 4.86 -1.67 7.08
CA MET A 62 5.43 -2.91 7.62
C MET A 62 5.89 -2.75 9.07
N LEU A 63 6.50 -1.62 9.41
CA LEU A 63 7.00 -1.33 10.75
C LEU A 63 5.86 -1.23 11.77
N ILE A 64 4.77 -0.56 11.41
CA ILE A 64 3.56 -0.47 12.24
C ILE A 64 2.94 -1.87 12.43
N GLY A 65 2.84 -2.66 11.35
CA GLY A 65 2.32 -4.03 11.42
C GLY A 65 3.16 -4.94 12.32
N ALA A 66 4.49 -4.88 12.20
CA ALA A 66 5.40 -5.61 13.06
C ALA A 66 5.31 -5.13 14.52
N GLY A 67 5.22 -3.83 14.75
CA GLY A 67 5.05 -3.24 16.08
C GLY A 67 3.77 -3.73 16.75
N LEU A 68 2.64 -3.75 16.03
CA LEU A 68 1.38 -4.29 16.56
C LEU A 68 1.50 -5.77 16.93
N LEU A 69 2.18 -6.57 16.11
CA LEU A 69 2.37 -8.00 16.35
C LEU A 69 3.23 -8.25 17.60
N VAL A 70 4.29 -7.46 17.79
CA VAL A 70 5.11 -7.51 19.01
C VAL A 70 4.27 -7.14 20.22
N VAL A 71 3.52 -6.04 20.17
CA VAL A 71 2.65 -5.61 21.27
C VAL A 71 1.59 -6.67 21.58
N SER A 72 0.96 -7.29 20.57
CA SER A 72 -0.03 -8.34 20.79
C SER A 72 0.57 -9.57 21.47
N ASN A 73 1.81 -9.94 21.14
CA ASN A 73 2.48 -11.07 21.78
C ASN A 73 2.96 -10.77 23.20
N VAL A 74 3.20 -9.51 23.54
CA VAL A 74 3.60 -9.11 24.90
C VAL A 74 2.40 -8.98 25.84
N LEU A 75 1.22 -8.63 25.31
CA LEU A 75 -0.03 -8.52 26.08
C LEU A 75 -0.80 -9.85 26.22
N ALA A 76 -0.55 -10.83 25.34
CA ALA A 76 -1.18 -12.16 25.35
C ALA A 76 -0.41 -13.14 26.24
#